data_AF-A0A165R8N7-F1
#
_entry.id   AF-A0A165R8N7-F1
#
_cell.length_a   1.000
_cell.length_b   1.000
_cell.length_c   1.000
_cell.angle_alpha   90.00
_cell.angle_beta   90.00
_cell.angle_gamma   90.00
#
_symmetry.space_group_name_H-M   'P 1'
#
loop_
_entity.id
_entity.type
_entity.pdbx_description
1 polymer ?
#
loop_
_entity_poly.entity_id
_entity_poly.type
_entity_poly.pdbx_seq_one_letter_code
_entity_poly.pdbx_strand_id
1 'polypeptide(L)'
;MQLVVKVGGWLGLVLIEQWATGVCLTGLQARSAGATIFLLGSGTLVLMVLALGLGYGSRQAWWRPIAHWRPVLINGGWALVSLLGLSLIMMTSMHRGGQDTTANQQVLTDWLISLRGWRQVWLIGQLVIIAPLMEELLFRGLFCRWFLGNHQSWQAIVSAGAFASVHEMRLSLSWLLYFGAGLILACLYQRQHDLRLNLVVHSLYNGLSLI
;
A
#
# COMPACT_ATOMS: atom_id res chain seq x y z
N MET A 1 17.52 -5.68 -22.60
CA MET A 1 17.45 -6.75 -21.58
C MET A 1 17.27 -6.23 -20.15
N GLN A 2 18.05 -5.24 -19.67
CA GLN A 2 17.97 -4.79 -18.27
C GLN A 2 16.59 -4.23 -17.85
N LEU A 3 15.89 -3.48 -18.71
CA LEU A 3 14.56 -2.94 -18.40
C LEU A 3 13.52 -4.05 -18.27
N VAL A 4 13.48 -5.00 -19.22
CA VAL A 4 12.54 -6.13 -19.22
C VAL A 4 12.71 -6.99 -17.96
N VAL A 5 13.95 -7.25 -17.56
CA VAL A 5 14.24 -8.00 -16.32
C VAL A 5 13.75 -7.23 -15.08
N LYS A 6 13.95 -5.89 -15.04
CA LYS A 6 13.44 -5.06 -13.94
C LYS A 6 11.91 -5.05 -13.88
N VAL A 7 11.23 -4.88 -15.02
CA VAL A 7 9.75 -4.90 -15.10
C VAL A 7 9.22 -6.27 -14.68
N GLY A 8 9.75 -7.34 -15.27
CA GLY A 8 9.34 -8.71 -14.96
C GLY A 8 9.59 -9.07 -13.49
N GLY A 9 10.75 -8.68 -12.95
CA GLY A 9 11.07 -8.88 -11.54
C GLY A 9 10.15 -8.11 -10.60
N TRP A 10 9.86 -6.84 -10.92
CA TRP A 10 8.94 -6.03 -10.11
C TRP A 10 7.51 -6.58 -10.14
N LEU A 11 6.99 -6.95 -11.31
CA LEU A 11 5.68 -7.60 -11.44
C LEU A 11 5.64 -8.94 -10.70
N GLY A 12 6.71 -9.74 -10.81
CA GLY A 12 6.83 -11.00 -10.07
C GLY A 12 6.74 -10.81 -8.56
N LEU A 13 7.39 -9.78 -8.02
CA LEU A 13 7.33 -9.45 -6.59
C LEU A 13 5.92 -9.01 -6.15
N VAL A 14 5.23 -8.21 -6.96
CA VAL A 14 3.82 -7.84 -6.74
C VAL A 14 2.95 -9.10 -6.71
N LEU A 15 3.11 -10.01 -7.66
CA LEU A 15 2.33 -11.24 -7.71
C LEU A 15 2.58 -12.15 -6.50
N ILE A 16 3.83 -12.26 -6.03
CA ILE A 16 4.16 -13.05 -4.83
C ILE A 16 3.53 -12.40 -3.59
N GLU A 17 3.59 -11.07 -3.48
CA GLU A 17 2.95 -10.33 -2.39
C GLU A 17 1.42 -10.56 -2.38
N GLN A 18 0.76 -10.35 -3.53
CA GLN A 18 -0.69 -10.55 -3.67
C GLN A 18 -1.11 -11.99 -3.37
N TRP A 19 -0.33 -12.98 -3.84
CA TRP A 19 -0.56 -14.38 -3.51
C TRP A 19 -0.44 -14.64 -2.01
N ALA A 20 0.62 -14.15 -1.36
CA ALA A 20 0.85 -14.37 0.07
C ALA A 20 -0.23 -13.70 0.92
N THR A 21 -0.64 -12.48 0.56
CA THR A 21 -1.77 -11.77 1.19
C THR A 21 -3.07 -12.56 1.00
N GLY A 22 -3.35 -13.07 -0.20
CA GLY A 22 -4.53 -13.92 -0.46
C GLY A 22 -4.54 -15.24 0.35
N VAL A 23 -3.38 -15.88 0.51
CA VAL A 23 -3.22 -17.07 1.36
C VAL A 23 -3.56 -16.74 2.82
N CYS A 24 -3.06 -15.63 3.35
CA CYS A 24 -3.39 -15.19 4.71
C CYS A 24 -4.90 -14.91 4.89
N LEU A 25 -5.51 -14.18 3.95
CA LEU A 25 -6.94 -13.86 3.99
C LEU A 25 -7.81 -15.12 3.94
N THR A 26 -7.43 -16.10 3.13
CA THR A 26 -8.08 -17.42 3.09
C THR A 26 -7.93 -18.13 4.45
N GLY A 27 -6.76 -18.02 5.08
CA GLY A 27 -6.52 -18.52 6.43
C GLY A 27 -7.43 -17.91 7.50
N LEU A 28 -7.73 -16.60 7.42
CA LEU A 28 -8.68 -15.95 8.35
C LEU A 28 -10.10 -16.49 8.23
N GLN A 29 -10.50 -16.92 7.03
CA GLN A 29 -11.83 -17.45 6.75
C GLN A 29 -11.91 -18.97 6.98
N ALA A 30 -10.79 -19.64 7.21
CA ALA A 30 -10.75 -21.08 7.40
C ALA A 30 -11.54 -21.51 8.65
N ARG A 31 -12.32 -22.59 8.49
CA ARG A 31 -13.13 -23.18 9.57
C ARG A 31 -12.30 -24.07 10.49
N SER A 32 -11.27 -24.74 9.97
CA SER A 32 -10.42 -25.61 10.76
C SER A 32 -9.22 -24.86 11.33
N ALA A 33 -8.86 -25.16 12.58
CA ALA A 33 -7.70 -24.56 13.23
C ALA A 33 -6.40 -24.90 12.48
N GLY A 34 -6.25 -26.15 12.03
CA GLY A 34 -5.09 -26.60 11.26
C GLY A 34 -4.89 -25.81 9.96
N ALA A 35 -5.96 -25.61 9.17
CA ALA A 35 -5.86 -24.83 7.94
C ALA A 35 -5.60 -23.34 8.24
N THR A 36 -6.22 -22.79 9.29
CA THR A 36 -5.97 -21.41 9.73
C THR A 36 -4.49 -21.19 10.02
N ILE A 37 -3.88 -22.06 10.83
CA ILE A 37 -2.47 -21.97 11.23
C ILE A 37 -1.56 -22.15 10.02
N PHE A 38 -1.82 -23.14 9.18
CA PHE A 38 -0.98 -23.42 8.02
C PHE A 38 -1.01 -22.27 7.00
N LEU A 39 -2.20 -21.75 6.66
CA LEU A 39 -2.35 -20.68 5.68
C LEU A 39 -1.81 -19.36 6.21
N LEU A 40 -2.19 -18.95 7.43
CA LEU A 40 -1.63 -17.72 8.01
C LEU A 40 -0.12 -17.84 8.22
N GLY A 41 0.38 -18.97 8.69
CA GLY A 41 1.80 -19.18 8.91
C GLY A 41 2.62 -19.13 7.63
N SER A 42 2.16 -19.82 6.57
CA SER A 42 2.86 -19.82 5.28
C SER A 42 2.81 -18.46 4.57
N GLY A 43 1.65 -17.81 4.53
CA GLY A 43 1.50 -16.48 3.93
C GLY A 43 2.30 -15.41 4.68
N THR A 44 2.25 -15.39 6.01
CA THR A 44 3.03 -14.43 6.82
C THR A 44 4.54 -14.65 6.66
N LEU A 45 5.01 -15.90 6.58
CA LEU A 45 6.41 -16.20 6.34
C LEU A 45 6.89 -15.60 5.01
N VAL A 46 6.12 -15.77 3.93
CA VAL A 46 6.46 -15.22 2.62
C VAL A 46 6.47 -13.69 2.64
N LEU A 47 5.46 -13.06 3.23
CA LEU A 47 5.42 -11.61 3.40
C LEU A 47 6.61 -11.10 4.22
N MET A 48 7.00 -11.82 5.27
CA MET A 48 8.15 -11.44 6.11
C MET A 48 9.47 -11.54 5.35
N VAL A 49 9.67 -12.60 4.55
CA VAL A 49 10.84 -12.74 3.67
C VAL A 49 10.88 -11.62 2.63
N LEU A 50 9.75 -11.29 2.00
CA LEU A 50 9.65 -10.16 1.07
C LEU A 50 9.99 -8.83 1.76
N ALA A 51 9.42 -8.58 2.94
CA ALA A 51 9.67 -7.38 3.73
C ALA A 51 11.16 -7.19 4.03
N LEU A 52 11.82 -8.26 4.50
CA LEU A 52 13.24 -8.25 4.84
C LEU A 52 14.11 -8.06 3.60
N GLY A 53 13.81 -8.76 2.50
CA GLY A 53 14.56 -8.64 1.25
C GLY A 53 14.45 -7.25 0.63
N LEU A 54 13.23 -6.73 0.51
CA LEU A 54 12.96 -5.39 -0.03
C LEU A 54 13.47 -4.29 0.91
N GLY A 55 13.35 -4.49 2.22
CA GLY A 55 13.89 -3.60 3.26
C GLY A 55 15.41 -3.52 3.20
N TYR A 56 16.09 -4.66 3.05
CA TYR A 56 17.55 -4.70 2.85
C TYR A 56 17.95 -3.95 1.57
N GLY A 57 17.26 -4.20 0.46
CA GLY A 57 17.48 -3.46 -0.80
C GLY A 57 17.18 -1.96 -0.68
N SER A 58 16.33 -1.58 0.28
CA SER A 58 15.91 -0.19 0.54
C SER A 58 16.61 0.46 1.73
N ARG A 59 17.64 -0.19 2.30
CA ARG A 59 18.25 0.21 3.57
C ARG A 59 18.70 1.68 3.63
N GLN A 60 19.19 2.25 2.53
CA GLN A 60 19.63 3.64 2.51
C GLN A 60 18.49 4.63 2.77
N ALA A 61 17.33 4.40 2.14
CA ALA A 61 16.13 5.21 2.38
C ALA A 61 15.49 4.87 3.73
N TRP A 62 15.66 3.64 4.22
CA TRP A 62 15.13 3.20 5.51
C TRP A 62 15.92 3.70 6.70
N TRP A 63 17.23 3.93 6.59
CA TRP A 63 18.11 4.33 7.69
C TRP A 63 18.63 5.76 7.52
N ARG A 64 17.97 6.56 6.70
CA ARG A 64 18.37 7.95 6.48
C ARG A 64 18.20 8.76 7.77
N PRO A 65 19.26 9.39 8.30
CA PRO A 65 19.14 10.24 9.47
C PRO A 65 18.35 11.52 9.14
N ILE A 66 17.40 11.86 10.00
CA ILE A 66 16.57 13.06 9.88
C ILE A 66 17.21 14.16 10.73
N ALA A 67 17.80 15.16 10.07
CA ALA A 67 18.42 16.29 10.75
C ALA A 67 17.37 17.27 11.32
N HIS A 68 16.24 17.45 10.63
CA HIS A 68 15.20 18.41 11.01
C HIS A 68 13.81 17.77 10.91
N TRP A 69 13.17 17.53 12.05
CA TRP A 69 11.87 16.84 12.11
C TRP A 69 10.68 17.74 11.77
N ARG A 70 10.78 19.07 11.92
CA ARG A 70 9.65 19.98 11.67
C ARG A 70 9.16 19.94 10.22
N PRO A 71 10.03 20.06 9.19
CA PRO A 71 9.58 19.97 7.79
C PRO A 71 9.03 18.59 7.43
N VAL A 72 9.60 17.52 8.00
CA VAL A 72 9.15 16.13 7.83
C VAL A 72 7.70 15.98 8.29
N LEU A 73 7.40 16.44 9.51
CA LEU A 73 6.05 16.38 10.09
C LEU A 73 5.05 17.26 9.33
N ILE A 74 5.45 18.48 8.92
CA ILE A 74 4.59 19.38 8.14
C ILE A 74 4.24 18.76 6.79
N ASN A 75 5.23 18.23 6.07
CA ASN A 75 5.01 17.60 4.77
C ASN A 75 4.18 16.32 4.89
N GLY A 76 4.43 15.51 5.93
CA GLY A 76 3.60 14.34 6.21
C GLY A 76 2.16 14.70 6.55
N GLY A 77 1.95 15.75 7.36
CA GLY A 77 0.62 16.28 7.68
C GLY A 77 -0.13 16.77 6.45
N TRP A 78 0.52 17.54 5.58
CA TRP A 78 -0.08 17.98 4.32
C TRP A 78 -0.43 16.83 3.38
N ALA A 79 0.42 15.81 3.31
CA ALA A 79 0.14 14.61 2.54
C ALA A 79 -1.08 13.87 3.10
N LEU A 80 -1.16 13.68 4.43
CA LEU A 80 -2.32 13.05 5.07
C LEU A 80 -3.61 13.84 4.82
N VAL A 81 -3.59 15.16 4.98
CA VAL A 81 -4.75 16.02 4.69
C VAL A 81 -5.15 15.92 3.22
N SER A 82 -4.19 15.86 2.31
CA SER A 82 -4.46 15.71 0.88
C SER A 82 -5.08 14.35 0.55
N LEU A 83 -4.64 13.26 1.20
CA LEU A 83 -5.23 11.93 1.05
C LEU A 83 -6.67 11.89 1.54
N LEU A 84 -6.94 12.48 2.71
CA LEU A 84 -8.29 12.56 3.28
C LEU A 84 -9.21 13.47 2.45
N GLY A 85 -8.69 14.58 1.94
CA GLY A 85 -9.44 15.47 1.04
C GLY A 85 -9.77 14.78 -0.28
N LEU A 86 -8.81 14.06 -0.86
CA LEU A 86 -9.03 13.26 -2.07
C LEU A 86 -10.07 12.17 -1.83
N SER A 87 -9.98 11.41 -0.73
CA SER A 87 -10.94 10.35 -0.43
C SER A 87 -12.35 10.91 -0.24
N LEU A 88 -12.50 12.04 0.46
CA LEU A 88 -13.80 12.70 0.64
C LEU A 88 -14.40 13.16 -0.70
N ILE A 89 -13.60 13.79 -1.56
CA ILE A 89 -14.05 14.23 -2.90
C ILE A 89 -14.47 13.01 -3.74
N MET A 90 -13.71 11.92 -3.70
CA MET A 90 -14.01 10.73 -4.49
C MET A 90 -15.24 9.99 -3.97
N MET A 91 -15.38 9.82 -2.66
CA MET A 91 -16.56 9.20 -2.04
C MET A 91 -17.83 10.00 -2.34
N THR A 92 -17.79 11.33 -2.20
CA THR A 92 -18.94 12.18 -2.55
C THR A 92 -19.29 12.12 -4.04
N SER A 93 -18.29 11.99 -4.92
CA SER A 93 -18.50 11.82 -6.36
C SER A 93 -19.10 10.46 -6.71
N MET A 94 -18.62 9.39 -6.08
CA MET A 94 -19.15 8.03 -6.24
C MET A 94 -20.60 7.97 -5.75
N HIS A 95 -20.89 8.53 -4.58
CA HIS A 95 -22.24 8.50 -4.01
C HIS A 95 -23.26 9.23 -4.89
N ARG A 96 -22.86 10.38 -5.47
CA ARG A 96 -23.67 11.07 -6.50
C ARG A 96 -23.89 10.24 -7.76
N GLY A 97 -22.95 9.36 -8.09
CA GLY A 97 -23.03 8.41 -9.19
C GLY A 97 -23.76 7.10 -8.84
N GLY A 98 -24.33 6.97 -7.64
CA GLY A 98 -25.03 5.76 -7.17
C GLY A 98 -24.12 4.65 -6.64
N GLN A 99 -22.86 4.95 -6.32
CA GLN A 99 -21.90 4.03 -5.71
C GLN A 99 -21.50 4.53 -4.32
N ASP A 100 -21.76 3.77 -3.26
CA ASP A 100 -21.47 4.25 -1.90
C ASP A 100 -19.97 4.25 -1.57
N THR A 101 -19.22 3.30 -2.10
CA THR A 101 -17.76 3.19 -1.90
C THR A 101 -17.11 2.34 -2.99
N THR A 102 -15.80 2.14 -2.91
CA THR A 102 -15.08 1.22 -3.81
C THR A 102 -15.38 -0.24 -3.48
N ALA A 103 -15.37 -1.11 -4.49
CA ALA A 103 -15.60 -2.55 -4.29
C ALA A 103 -14.61 -3.16 -3.29
N ASN A 104 -13.34 -2.76 -3.33
CA ASN A 104 -12.32 -3.19 -2.38
C ASN A 104 -12.66 -2.78 -0.95
N GLN A 105 -13.05 -1.51 -0.74
CA GLN A 105 -13.41 -1.04 0.60
C GLN A 105 -14.64 -1.80 1.14
N GLN A 106 -15.62 -2.08 0.28
CA GLN A 106 -16.82 -2.83 0.66
C GLN A 106 -16.48 -4.25 1.13
N VAL A 107 -15.69 -5.01 0.35
CA VAL A 107 -15.25 -6.37 0.71
C VAL A 107 -14.46 -6.37 2.02
N LEU A 108 -13.55 -5.40 2.20
CA LEU A 108 -12.75 -5.31 3.43
C LEU A 108 -13.62 -5.00 4.66
N THR A 109 -14.62 -4.13 4.50
CA THR A 109 -15.55 -3.77 5.57
C THR A 109 -16.42 -4.97 5.95
N ASP A 110 -16.94 -5.70 4.97
CA ASP A 110 -17.71 -6.93 5.19
C ASP A 110 -16.89 -7.98 5.95
N TRP A 111 -15.62 -8.16 5.58
CA TRP A 111 -14.72 -9.06 6.30
C TRP A 111 -14.45 -8.60 7.73
N LEU A 112 -14.19 -7.31 7.94
CA LEU A 112 -13.97 -6.75 9.28
C LEU A 112 -15.16 -6.94 10.21
N ILE A 113 -16.39 -6.84 9.69
CA ILE A 113 -17.62 -7.05 10.46
C ILE A 113 -17.88 -8.56 10.70
N SER A 114 -17.53 -9.41 9.73
CA SER A 114 -17.74 -10.86 9.82
C SER A 114 -16.76 -11.56 10.78
N LEU A 115 -15.52 -11.08 10.88
CA LEU A 115 -14.48 -11.65 11.74
C LEU A 115 -14.61 -11.13 13.18
N ARG A 116 -14.20 -11.95 14.15
CA ARG A 116 -14.23 -11.58 15.59
C ARG A 116 -12.94 -11.93 16.30
N GLY A 117 -12.68 -11.24 17.40
CA GLY A 117 -11.53 -11.50 18.28
C GLY A 117 -10.20 -11.32 17.56
N TRP A 118 -9.27 -12.26 17.77
CA TRP A 118 -7.92 -12.17 17.23
C TRP A 118 -7.85 -12.10 15.69
N ARG A 119 -8.81 -12.73 14.98
CA ARG A 119 -8.84 -12.71 13.50
C ARG A 119 -9.12 -11.31 12.96
N GLN A 120 -10.00 -10.57 13.64
CA GLN A 120 -10.31 -9.18 13.30
C GLN A 120 -9.10 -8.27 13.56
N VAL A 121 -8.44 -8.44 14.72
CA VAL A 121 -7.20 -7.70 15.07
C VAL A 121 -6.10 -7.97 14.06
N TRP A 122 -5.93 -9.23 13.64
CA TRP A 122 -4.96 -9.60 12.62
C TRP A 122 -5.27 -8.90 11.28
N LEU A 123 -6.54 -8.89 10.84
CA LEU A 123 -6.92 -8.22 9.59
C LEU A 123 -6.64 -6.71 9.65
N ILE A 124 -6.95 -6.04 10.77
CA ILE A 124 -6.63 -4.62 10.96
C ILE A 124 -5.11 -4.41 10.86
N GLY A 125 -4.30 -5.25 11.51
CA GLY A 125 -2.84 -5.19 11.40
C GLY A 125 -2.34 -5.36 9.96
N GLN A 126 -2.96 -6.27 9.20
CA GLN A 126 -2.66 -6.47 7.79
C GLN A 126 -2.97 -5.21 6.98
N LEU A 127 -4.15 -4.61 7.14
CA LEU A 127 -4.62 -3.47 6.35
C LEU A 127 -3.90 -2.15 6.68
N VAL A 128 -3.53 -1.97 7.95
CA VAL A 128 -2.97 -0.70 8.46
C VAL A 128 -1.45 -0.70 8.47
N ILE A 129 -0.81 -1.86 8.63
CA ILE A 129 0.65 -1.93 8.80
C ILE A 129 1.30 -2.73 7.68
N ILE A 130 0.90 -3.98 7.48
CA ILE A 130 1.62 -4.89 6.57
C ILE A 130 1.44 -4.51 5.10
N ALA A 131 0.20 -4.23 4.67
CA ALA A 131 -0.08 -3.81 3.30
C ALA A 131 0.63 -2.48 2.96
N PRO A 132 0.49 -1.39 3.74
CA PRO A 132 1.26 -0.16 3.52
C PRO A 132 2.78 -0.38 3.52
N LEU A 133 3.31 -1.25 4.39
CA LEU A 133 4.73 -1.59 4.41
C LEU A 133 5.17 -2.23 3.09
N MET A 134 4.44 -3.24 2.60
CA MET A 134 4.77 -3.91 1.34
C MET A 134 4.67 -2.94 0.17
N GLU A 135 3.60 -2.15 0.12
CA GLU A 135 3.36 -1.18 -0.94
C GLU A 135 4.45 -0.09 -0.97
N GLU A 136 4.80 0.51 0.15
CA GLU A 136 5.86 1.52 0.18
C GLU A 136 7.23 0.93 -0.21
N LEU A 137 7.52 -0.31 0.18
CA LEU A 137 8.75 -0.99 -0.23
C LEU A 137 8.77 -1.33 -1.73
N LEU A 138 7.67 -1.79 -2.31
CA LEU A 138 7.56 -2.13 -3.72
C LEU A 138 7.52 -0.91 -4.63
N PHE A 139 6.77 0.12 -4.27
CA PHE A 139 6.56 1.29 -5.12
C PHE A 139 7.61 2.39 -4.87
N ARG A 140 7.90 2.74 -3.61
CA ARG A 140 8.80 3.88 -3.32
C ARG A 140 10.22 3.40 -3.11
N GLY A 141 10.36 2.28 -2.40
CA GLY A 141 11.63 1.58 -2.28
C GLY A 141 12.10 1.12 -3.66
N LEU A 142 11.45 0.14 -4.27
CA LEU A 142 11.97 -0.54 -5.44
C LEU A 142 11.67 0.20 -6.75
N PHE A 143 10.39 0.43 -7.07
CA PHE A 143 9.97 0.93 -8.37
C PHE A 143 10.56 2.31 -8.69
N CYS A 144 10.42 3.28 -7.79
CA CYS A 144 10.99 4.61 -7.98
C CYS A 144 12.50 4.53 -8.25
N ARG A 145 13.25 3.74 -7.48
CA ARG A 145 14.71 3.59 -7.70
C ARG A 145 15.06 2.93 -9.03
N TRP A 146 14.28 1.95 -9.48
CA TRP A 146 14.65 1.13 -10.65
C TRP A 146 14.40 1.76 -12.00
N PHE A 147 13.33 2.56 -12.14
CA PHE A 147 12.82 2.95 -13.44
C PHE A 147 13.13 4.39 -13.83
N LEU A 148 13.10 5.36 -12.91
CA LEU A 148 13.07 6.78 -13.29
C LEU A 148 13.86 7.70 -12.33
N GLY A 149 14.96 7.21 -11.76
CA GLY A 149 15.75 7.91 -10.72
C GLY A 149 16.15 9.36 -11.02
N ASN A 150 16.24 9.77 -12.30
CA ASN A 150 16.60 11.13 -12.72
C ASN A 150 15.40 11.98 -13.19
N HIS A 151 14.18 11.41 -13.32
CA HIS A 151 12.99 12.09 -13.83
C HIS A 151 11.85 12.03 -12.81
N GLN A 152 11.95 12.83 -11.76
CA GLN A 152 11.03 12.80 -10.61
C GLN A 152 9.55 12.96 -11.01
N SER A 153 9.20 13.92 -11.88
CA SER A 153 7.80 14.13 -12.27
C SER A 153 7.20 12.92 -13.00
N TRP A 154 7.92 12.32 -13.94
CA TRP A 154 7.48 11.12 -14.65
C TRP A 154 7.46 9.90 -13.73
N GLN A 155 8.42 9.79 -12.81
CA GLN A 155 8.47 8.73 -11.82
C GLN A 155 7.21 8.73 -10.95
N ALA A 156 6.75 9.90 -10.50
CA ALA A 156 5.56 10.02 -9.67
C ALA A 156 4.31 9.55 -10.42
N ILE A 157 4.13 10.01 -11.67
CA ILE A 157 2.98 9.64 -12.52
C ILE A 157 2.96 8.15 -12.84
N VAL A 158 4.10 7.59 -13.26
CA VAL A 158 4.18 6.18 -13.66
C VAL A 158 4.02 5.28 -12.44
N SER A 159 4.63 5.62 -11.30
CA SER A 159 4.46 4.88 -10.04
C SER A 159 3.01 4.92 -9.55
N ALA A 160 2.36 6.09 -9.60
CA ALA A 160 0.96 6.25 -9.26
C ALA A 160 0.02 5.46 -10.18
N GLY A 161 0.30 5.44 -11.49
CA GLY A 161 -0.44 4.64 -12.47
C GLY A 161 -0.30 3.15 -12.22
N ALA A 162 0.91 2.68 -11.91
CA ALA A 162 1.17 1.30 -11.54
C ALA A 162 0.45 0.92 -10.23
N PHE A 163 0.51 1.80 -9.23
CA PHE A 163 -0.18 1.62 -7.94
C PHE A 163 -1.68 1.49 -8.14
N ALA A 164 -2.29 2.41 -8.89
CA ALA A 164 -3.71 2.38 -9.21
C ALA A 164 -4.12 1.10 -9.94
N SER A 165 -3.31 0.66 -10.91
CA SER A 165 -3.62 -0.50 -11.76
C SER A 165 -3.52 -1.83 -11.02
N VAL A 166 -2.73 -1.91 -9.94
CA VAL A 166 -2.69 -3.07 -9.04
C VAL A 166 -3.95 -3.15 -8.18
N HIS A 167 -4.52 -2.01 -7.79
CA HIS A 167 -5.71 -1.94 -6.94
C HIS A 167 -7.02 -2.05 -7.72
N GLU A 168 -7.04 -1.53 -8.94
CA GLU A 168 -8.21 -1.53 -9.82
C GLU A 168 -7.71 -1.68 -11.27
N MET A 169 -8.22 -2.66 -12.00
CA MET A 169 -7.79 -2.90 -13.38
C MET A 169 -8.58 -2.03 -14.38
N ARG A 170 -9.78 -1.57 -14.01
CA ARG A 170 -10.66 -0.79 -14.88
C ARG A 170 -10.50 0.70 -14.60
N LEU A 171 -10.41 1.51 -15.65
CA LEU A 171 -10.39 2.97 -15.50
C LEU A 171 -11.75 3.47 -14.97
N SER A 172 -11.85 3.62 -13.65
CA SER A 172 -13.05 4.00 -12.89
C SER A 172 -12.72 5.13 -11.91
N LEU A 173 -13.74 5.63 -11.19
CA LEU A 173 -13.50 6.55 -10.07
C LEU A 173 -12.62 5.92 -8.98
N SER A 174 -12.71 4.61 -8.78
CA SER A 174 -11.86 3.89 -7.82
C SER A 174 -10.40 3.87 -8.30
N TRP A 175 -10.16 3.65 -9.60
CA TRP A 175 -8.83 3.78 -10.18
C TRP A 175 -8.27 5.19 -9.98
N LEU A 176 -9.08 6.22 -10.21
CA LEU A 176 -8.67 7.61 -10.05
C LEU A 176 -8.34 7.95 -8.58
N LEU A 177 -9.11 7.41 -7.63
CA LEU A 177 -8.82 7.51 -6.20
C LEU A 177 -7.45 6.90 -5.87
N TYR A 178 -7.18 5.66 -6.30
CA TYR A 178 -5.90 5.01 -6.07
C TYR A 178 -4.74 5.72 -6.79
N PHE A 179 -4.98 6.24 -8.00
CA PHE A 179 -3.99 7.04 -8.73
C PHE A 179 -3.62 8.31 -7.96
N GLY A 180 -4.62 9.06 -7.50
CA GLY A 180 -4.38 10.28 -6.71
C GLY A 180 -3.65 9.99 -5.40
N ALA A 181 -4.03 8.92 -4.68
CA ALA A 181 -3.35 8.51 -3.46
C ALA A 181 -1.89 8.10 -3.74
N GLY A 182 -1.69 7.29 -4.78
CA GLY A 182 -0.37 6.88 -5.26
C GLY A 182 0.53 8.06 -5.60
N LEU A 183 -0.05 9.09 -6.24
CA LEU A 183 0.66 10.32 -6.63
C LEU A 183 1.07 11.14 -5.40
N ILE A 184 0.17 11.34 -4.43
CA ILE A 184 0.47 12.08 -3.19
C ILE A 184 1.62 11.41 -2.43
N LEU A 185 1.55 10.09 -2.26
CA LEU A 185 2.59 9.32 -1.57
C LEU A 185 3.92 9.30 -2.35
N ALA A 186 3.89 9.25 -3.68
CA ALA A 186 5.10 9.36 -4.50
C ALA A 186 5.75 10.75 -4.37
N CYS A 187 4.96 11.82 -4.39
CA CYS A 187 5.43 13.18 -4.18
C CYS A 187 6.02 13.38 -2.78
N LEU A 188 5.40 12.82 -1.74
CA LEU A 188 5.93 12.85 -0.37
C LEU A 188 7.32 12.19 -0.31
N TYR A 189 7.44 11.01 -0.91
CA TYR A 189 8.72 10.30 -0.99
C TYR A 189 9.77 11.07 -1.78
N GLN A 190 9.42 11.74 -2.87
CA GLN A 190 10.39 12.54 -3.64
C GLN A 190 10.87 13.78 -2.87
N ARG A 191 10.04 14.35 -2.01
CA ARG A 191 10.43 15.52 -1.20
C ARG A 191 11.28 15.15 0.00
N GLN A 192 11.00 14.01 0.66
CA GLN A 192 11.63 13.64 1.92
C GLN A 192 12.65 12.50 1.77
N HIS A 193 12.48 11.67 0.73
CA HIS A 193 13.24 10.44 0.48
C HIS A 193 13.39 9.59 1.75
N ASP A 194 12.29 9.50 2.50
CA ASP A 194 12.17 8.75 3.73
C ASP A 194 10.97 7.81 3.62
N LEU A 195 11.25 6.51 3.64
CA LEU A 195 10.21 5.49 3.57
C LEU A 195 9.43 5.36 4.89
N ARG A 196 10.02 5.75 6.03
CA ARG A 196 9.35 5.68 7.33
C ARG A 196 8.22 6.69 7.40
N LEU A 197 8.48 7.92 6.96
CA LEU A 197 7.46 8.96 6.88
C LEU A 197 6.29 8.51 6.00
N ASN A 198 6.61 8.00 4.81
CA ASN A 198 5.63 7.49 3.87
C ASN A 198 4.80 6.36 4.48
N LEU A 199 5.45 5.39 5.13
CA LEU A 199 4.78 4.29 5.84
C LEU A 199 3.82 4.84 6.90
N VAL A 200 4.27 5.76 7.76
CA VAL A 200 3.43 6.33 8.82
C VAL A 200 2.22 7.07 8.23
N VAL A 201 2.41 7.90 7.22
CA VAL A 201 1.31 8.64 6.57
C VAL A 201 0.32 7.68 5.91
N HIS A 202 0.81 6.66 5.21
CA HIS A 202 -0.01 5.66 4.55
C HIS A 202 -0.78 4.80 5.56
N SER A 203 -0.12 4.32 6.61
CA SER A 203 -0.76 3.59 7.71
C SER A 203 -1.83 4.42 8.42
N LEU A 204 -1.57 5.70 8.70
CA LEU A 204 -2.57 6.60 9.29
C LEU A 204 -3.76 6.80 8.34
N TYR A 205 -3.53 7.00 7.05
CA TYR A 205 -4.59 7.12 6.06
C TYR A 205 -5.47 5.85 5.99
N ASN A 206 -4.85 4.67 5.90
CA ASN A 206 -5.59 3.41 5.89
C ASN A 206 -6.36 3.21 7.20
N GLY A 207 -5.73 3.44 8.35
CA GLY A 207 -6.37 3.31 9.65
C GLY A 207 -7.57 4.24 9.83
N LEU A 208 -7.45 5.51 9.43
CA LEU A 208 -8.56 6.46 9.46
C LEU A 208 -9.68 6.09 8.48
N SER A 209 -9.37 5.42 7.37
CA SER A 209 -10.37 4.96 6.40
C SER A 209 -11.16 3.74 6.86
N LEU A 210 -10.76 3.09 7.96
CA LEU A 210 -11.49 1.98 8.58
C LEU A 210 -12.54 2.42 9.61
N ILE A 211 -12.55 3.72 9.99
CA ILE A 211 -13.45 4.30 10.99
C ILE A 211 -14.53 5.11 10.28
#